data_AF-A0A1V3XXM6-F1
#
_entry.id   AF-A0A1V3XXM6-F1
#
_cell.length_a   1.000
_cell.length_b   1.000
_cell.length_c   1.000
_cell.angle_alpha   90.00
_cell.angle_beta   90.00
_cell.angle_gamma   90.00
#
_symmetry.space_group_name_H-M   'P 1'
#
loop_
_entity.id
_entity.type
_entity.pdbx_description
1 polymer ?
#
loop_
_entity_poly.entity_id
_entity_poly.type
_entity_poly.pdbx_seq_one_letter_code
_entity_poly.pdbx_strand_id
1 'polypeptide(L)'
;MRSWWGWGDVEEALSDGETQALAARVATLLPGHDLTDHQPPDPGALGLAPPRITAPTSLAGLCSADFLDRAGHARGKAFRDVARNLQGRLDHVPDLIVRPRTERDVVDVLDWCTRERISVIPYGGGSSVVGGVEPRFDEPAVTLDLGALDAVLDIDRVSRAARIQAGALGRRSKTSCAHTI
;
A
#
# COMPACT_ATOMS: atom_id res chain seq x y z
N MET A 1 -9.41 1.09 8.54
CA MET A 1 -9.04 1.13 7.11
C MET A 1 -7.69 1.82 7.02
N ARG A 2 -6.74 1.26 6.26
CA ARG A 2 -5.41 1.88 6.12
C ARG A 2 -5.54 3.27 5.52
N SER A 3 -4.83 4.25 6.07
CA SER A 3 -4.81 5.59 5.49
C SER A 3 -4.16 5.56 4.11
N TRP A 4 -4.84 6.15 3.12
CA TRP A 4 -4.29 6.26 1.77
C TRP A 4 -3.14 7.28 1.73
N TRP A 5 -3.20 8.30 2.57
CA TRP A 5 -2.25 9.43 2.56
C TRP A 5 -0.97 9.19 3.36
N GLY A 6 -0.98 8.31 4.37
CA GLY A 6 0.08 8.28 5.37
C GLY A 6 0.26 6.94 6.09
N TRP A 7 0.86 7.00 7.27
CA TRP A 7 0.99 5.84 8.16
C TRP A 7 -0.33 5.55 8.88
N GLY A 8 -0.46 4.34 9.40
CA GLY A 8 -1.58 3.94 10.28
C GLY A 8 -2.92 3.79 9.58
N ASP A 9 -3.95 3.65 10.40
CA ASP A 9 -5.35 3.54 10.00
C ASP A 9 -6.06 4.88 10.17
N VAL A 10 -7.09 5.13 9.35
CA VAL A 10 -7.89 6.37 9.39
C VAL A 10 -8.54 6.57 10.76
N GLU A 11 -8.92 5.48 11.41
CA GLU A 11 -9.59 5.43 12.71
C GLU A 11 -8.64 5.69 13.89
N GLU A 12 -7.33 5.58 13.66
CA GLU A 12 -6.28 5.88 14.65
C GLU A 12 -5.68 7.29 14.43
N ALA A 13 -6.25 8.08 13.51
CA ALA A 13 -5.84 9.46 13.31
C ALA A 13 -6.09 10.29 14.58
N LEU A 14 -5.22 11.28 14.81
CA LEU A 14 -5.37 12.19 15.93
C LEU A 14 -6.70 12.93 15.84
N SER A 15 -7.40 13.02 16.97
CA SER A 15 -8.55 13.90 17.10
C SER A 15 -8.14 15.37 16.99
N ASP A 16 -9.10 16.26 16.74
CA ASP A 16 -8.86 17.71 16.70
C ASP A 16 -8.18 18.22 17.98
N GLY A 17 -8.61 17.72 19.14
CA GLY A 17 -8.04 18.11 20.43
C GLY A 17 -6.60 17.64 20.61
N GLU A 18 -6.28 16.42 20.20
CA GLU A 18 -4.91 15.89 20.24
C GLU A 18 -4.00 16.62 19.25
N THR A 19 -4.52 16.97 18.08
CA THR A 19 -3.82 17.73 17.05
C THR A 19 -3.48 19.14 17.55
N GLN A 20 -4.45 19.84 18.15
CA GLN A 20 -4.22 21.15 18.78
C GLN A 20 -3.20 21.08 19.92
N ALA A 21 -3.29 20.05 20.77
CA ALA A 21 -2.33 19.85 21.87
C ALA A 21 -0.91 19.58 21.34
N LEU A 22 -0.77 18.81 20.27
CA LEU A 22 0.52 18.57 19.62
C LEU A 22 1.08 19.85 18.99
N ALA A 23 0.25 20.60 18.25
CA ALA A 23 0.64 21.87 17.64
C ALA A 23 1.13 22.88 18.70
N ALA A 24 0.40 23.02 19.82
CA ALA A 24 0.80 23.88 20.93
C ALA A 24 2.16 23.47 21.52
N ARG A 25 2.42 22.16 21.68
CA ARG A 25 3.71 21.67 22.17
C ARG A 25 4.84 21.98 21.18
N VAL A 26 4.63 21.77 19.88
CA VAL A 26 5.64 22.06 18.85
C VAL A 26 5.92 23.56 18.75
N ALA A 27 4.90 24.41 18.90
CA ALA A 27 5.05 25.87 18.87
C ALA A 27 6.02 26.40 19.95
N THR A 28 6.13 25.72 21.09
CA THR A 28 7.10 26.09 22.14
C THR A 28 8.54 25.80 21.74
N LEU A 29 8.76 24.79 20.90
CA LEU A 29 10.08 24.39 20.40
C LEU A 29 10.48 25.15 19.13
N LEU A 30 9.50 25.53 18.30
CA LEU A 30 9.68 26.19 17.01
C LEU A 30 8.84 27.48 16.92
N PRO A 31 9.17 28.52 17.71
CA PRO A 31 8.40 29.75 17.73
C PRO A 31 8.39 30.43 16.36
N GLY A 32 7.24 30.99 15.97
CA GLY A 32 7.06 31.74 14.73
C GLY A 32 6.95 30.91 13.45
N HIS A 33 6.94 29.58 13.55
CA HIS A 33 6.68 28.71 12.39
C HIS A 33 5.19 28.49 12.15
N ASP A 34 4.83 28.27 10.90
CA ASP A 34 3.50 27.81 10.50
C ASP A 34 3.34 26.33 10.89
N LEU A 35 2.35 26.06 11.73
CA LEU A 35 1.98 24.73 12.20
C LEU A 35 0.55 24.38 11.77
N THR A 36 0.09 24.97 10.66
CA THR A 36 -1.20 24.65 10.06
C THR A 36 -1.32 23.15 9.86
N ASP A 37 -2.43 22.62 10.34
CA ASP A 37 -2.76 21.22 10.18
C ASP A 37 -3.23 20.96 8.74
N HIS A 38 -2.51 20.09 8.04
CA HIS A 38 -2.80 19.71 6.67
C HIS A 38 -3.62 18.43 6.65
N GLN A 39 -4.94 18.60 6.59
CA GLN A 39 -5.87 17.49 6.47
C GLN A 39 -5.72 16.79 5.11
N PRO A 40 -5.82 15.45 5.07
CA PRO A 40 -5.79 14.72 3.81
C PRO A 40 -6.98 15.14 2.95
N PRO A 41 -6.77 15.40 1.64
CA PRO A 41 -7.87 15.72 0.75
C PRO A 41 -8.83 14.53 0.60
N ASP A 42 -10.07 14.82 0.20
CA ASP A 42 -11.00 13.78 -0.19
C ASP A 42 -10.41 13.00 -1.38
N PRO A 43 -10.23 11.67 -1.26
CA PRO A 43 -9.85 10.81 -2.37
C PRO A 43 -10.63 11.14 -3.65
N GLY A 44 -11.97 11.22 -3.58
CA GLY A 44 -12.82 11.44 -4.75
C GLY A 44 -12.55 12.76 -5.50
N ALA A 45 -11.96 13.75 -4.81
CA ALA A 45 -11.64 15.05 -5.37
C ALA A 45 -10.27 15.12 -6.06
N LEU A 46 -9.42 14.08 -5.98
CA LEU A 46 -8.07 14.10 -6.55
C LEU A 46 -8.04 13.98 -8.07
N GLY A 47 -9.15 13.61 -8.71
CA GLY A 47 -9.26 13.58 -10.17
C GLY A 47 -8.31 12.58 -10.85
N LEU A 48 -8.05 11.42 -10.23
CA LEU A 48 -7.17 10.40 -10.82
C LEU A 48 -7.68 9.96 -12.19
N ALA A 49 -6.76 9.82 -13.13
CA ALA A 49 -7.04 9.25 -14.44
C ALA A 49 -7.64 7.83 -14.31
N PRO A 50 -8.60 7.46 -15.18
CA PRO A 50 -9.13 6.10 -15.21
C PRO A 50 -8.02 5.10 -15.58
N PRO A 51 -8.15 3.82 -15.18
CA PRO A 51 -7.23 2.77 -15.60
C PRO A 51 -7.14 2.69 -17.13
N ARG A 52 -5.92 2.52 -17.65
CA ARG A 52 -5.65 2.39 -19.09
C ARG A 52 -5.78 0.96 -19.60
N ILE A 53 -5.87 0.00 -18.67
CA ILE A 53 -5.93 -1.42 -18.95
C ILE A 53 -7.14 -2.06 -18.25
N THR A 54 -7.60 -3.17 -18.81
CA THR A 54 -8.65 -4.01 -18.21
C THR A 54 -8.11 -5.42 -18.07
N ALA A 55 -8.35 -6.04 -16.92
CA ALA A 55 -7.93 -7.41 -16.68
C ALA A 55 -8.72 -8.40 -17.55
N PRO A 56 -8.11 -9.52 -17.97
CA PRO A 56 -8.84 -10.60 -18.63
C PRO A 56 -9.88 -11.19 -17.66
N THR A 57 -10.95 -11.77 -18.20
CA THR A 57 -12.07 -12.32 -17.41
C THR A 57 -11.62 -13.31 -16.33
N SER A 58 -10.58 -14.11 -16.62
CA SER A 58 -10.01 -15.07 -15.66
C SER A 58 -9.38 -14.41 -14.42
N LEU A 59 -8.87 -13.18 -14.54
CA LEU A 59 -8.23 -12.45 -13.45
C LEU A 59 -9.12 -11.36 -12.85
N ALA A 60 -10.25 -11.03 -13.49
CA ALA A 60 -11.13 -9.93 -13.08
C ALA A 60 -11.55 -10.03 -11.60
N GLY A 61 -11.79 -11.23 -11.07
CA GLY A 61 -12.16 -11.45 -9.67
C GLY A 61 -11.04 -11.20 -8.64
N LEU A 62 -9.80 -11.01 -9.09
CA LEU A 62 -8.64 -10.68 -8.26
C LEU A 62 -8.24 -9.20 -8.38
N CYS A 63 -8.83 -8.48 -9.34
CA CYS A 63 -8.43 -7.13 -9.71
C CYS A 63 -9.36 -6.07 -9.10
N SER A 64 -8.79 -4.96 -8.70
CA SER A 64 -9.49 -3.75 -8.28
C SER A 64 -9.03 -2.57 -9.13
N ALA A 65 -10.00 -1.89 -9.72
CA ALA A 65 -9.85 -0.60 -10.40
C ALA A 65 -10.33 0.56 -9.51
N ASP A 66 -10.69 0.27 -8.26
CA ASP A 66 -11.27 1.25 -7.35
C ASP A 66 -10.31 2.42 -7.12
N PHE A 67 -10.89 3.60 -7.07
CA PHE A 67 -10.17 4.85 -6.94
C PHE A 67 -9.31 4.87 -5.67
N LEU A 68 -9.92 4.55 -4.51
CA LEU A 68 -9.26 4.65 -3.22
C LEU A 68 -8.20 3.56 -3.07
N ASP A 69 -8.47 2.39 -3.63
CA ASP A 69 -7.52 1.29 -3.68
C ASP A 69 -6.27 1.67 -4.48
N ARG A 70 -6.45 2.26 -5.68
CA ARG A 70 -5.32 2.74 -6.50
C ARG A 70 -4.53 3.84 -5.81
N ALA A 71 -5.20 4.81 -5.19
CA ALA A 71 -4.55 5.86 -4.40
C ALA A 71 -3.73 5.28 -3.23
N GLY A 72 -4.30 4.29 -2.51
CA GLY A 72 -3.67 3.64 -1.36
C GLY A 72 -2.47 2.73 -1.70
N HIS A 73 -2.18 2.53 -2.98
CA HIS A 73 -1.04 1.75 -3.49
C HIS A 73 -0.10 2.57 -4.37
N ALA A 74 -0.36 3.86 -4.55
CA ALA A 74 0.43 4.73 -5.42
C ALA A 74 1.81 5.09 -4.84
N ARG A 75 1.96 5.06 -3.50
CA ARG A 75 3.19 5.49 -2.81
C ARG A 75 3.51 4.67 -1.59
N GLY A 76 4.78 4.81 -1.19
CA GLY A 76 5.27 4.35 0.11
C GLY A 76 4.89 5.32 1.23
N LYS A 77 5.75 5.36 2.25
CA LYS A 77 5.54 6.10 3.50
C LYS A 77 6.73 6.97 3.89
N ALA A 78 7.57 7.34 2.92
CA ALA A 78 8.60 8.35 3.14
C ALA A 78 7.94 9.69 3.47
N PHE A 79 8.64 10.58 4.19
CA PHE A 79 8.13 11.93 4.48
C PHE A 79 7.64 12.66 3.22
N ARG A 80 8.44 12.62 2.14
CA ARG A 80 8.08 13.23 0.84
C ARG A 80 6.79 12.64 0.24
N ASP A 81 6.51 11.36 0.50
CA ASP A 81 5.38 10.65 -0.06
C ASP A 81 4.11 11.12 0.68
N VAL A 82 4.16 11.13 2.02
CA VAL A 82 3.09 11.63 2.88
C VAL A 82 2.79 13.10 2.61
N ALA A 83 3.83 13.95 2.55
CA ALA A 83 3.66 15.38 2.27
C ALA A 83 2.96 15.62 0.92
N ARG A 84 3.35 14.90 -0.14
CA ARG A 84 2.70 15.03 -1.46
C ARG A 84 1.26 14.50 -1.45
N ASN A 85 0.98 13.43 -0.72
CA ASN A 85 -0.38 12.91 -0.58
C ASN A 85 -1.29 13.93 0.13
N LEU A 86 -0.81 14.55 1.22
CA LEU A 86 -1.54 15.60 1.93
C LEU A 86 -1.77 16.85 1.07
N GLN A 87 -0.87 17.12 0.12
CA GLN A 87 -1.05 18.17 -0.89
C GLN A 87 -1.96 17.75 -2.06
N GLY A 88 -2.53 16.54 -2.04
CA GLY A 88 -3.38 16.02 -3.12
C GLY A 88 -2.64 15.72 -4.43
N ARG A 89 -1.31 15.65 -4.40
CA ARG A 89 -0.50 15.44 -5.60
C ARG A 89 -0.30 13.97 -5.85
N LEU A 90 -1.16 13.31 -6.61
CA LEU A 90 -0.99 11.91 -7.04
C LEU A 90 -0.75 11.82 -8.56
N ASP A 91 0.45 12.23 -8.97
CA ASP A 91 0.82 12.32 -10.39
C ASP A 91 0.93 10.94 -11.07
N HIS A 92 1.29 9.90 -10.30
CA HIS A 92 1.49 8.54 -10.77
C HIS A 92 0.73 7.57 -9.89
N VAL A 93 -0.16 6.78 -10.50
CA VAL A 93 -0.97 5.76 -9.81
C VAL A 93 -0.99 4.47 -10.63
N PRO A 94 -1.02 3.30 -9.98
CA PRO A 94 -1.20 2.04 -10.71
C PRO A 94 -2.56 2.03 -11.41
N ASP A 95 -2.66 1.30 -12.51
CA ASP A 95 -3.91 1.11 -13.24
C ASP A 95 -4.83 0.12 -12.51
N LEU A 96 -4.26 -0.98 -12.02
CA LEU A 96 -5.01 -2.03 -11.33
C LEU A 96 -4.23 -2.54 -10.11
N ILE A 97 -4.97 -2.89 -9.05
CA ILE A 97 -4.47 -3.62 -7.89
C ILE A 97 -4.90 -5.07 -8.00
N VAL A 98 -3.96 -5.99 -7.97
CA VAL A 98 -4.22 -7.42 -8.11
C VAL A 98 -3.82 -8.15 -6.83
N ARG A 99 -4.76 -8.89 -6.24
CA ARG A 99 -4.57 -9.64 -4.99
C ARG A 99 -4.62 -11.15 -5.23
N PRO A 100 -3.48 -11.76 -5.61
CA PRO A 100 -3.40 -13.21 -5.79
C PRO A 100 -3.70 -13.93 -4.48
N ARG A 101 -4.35 -15.09 -4.56
CA ARG A 101 -4.68 -15.97 -3.43
C ARG A 101 -3.85 -17.25 -3.47
N THR A 102 -3.26 -17.57 -4.62
CA THR A 102 -2.39 -18.73 -4.82
C THR A 102 -1.11 -18.36 -5.57
N GLU A 103 -0.10 -19.23 -5.53
CA GLU A 103 1.09 -19.10 -6.37
C GLU A 103 0.74 -19.15 -7.87
N ARG A 104 -0.31 -19.90 -8.23
CA ARG A 104 -0.78 -19.96 -9.62
C ARG A 104 -1.33 -18.62 -10.09
N ASP A 105 -2.07 -17.92 -9.24
CA ASP A 105 -2.58 -16.57 -9.55
C ASP A 105 -1.43 -15.60 -9.84
N VAL A 106 -0.32 -15.69 -9.09
CA VAL A 106 0.89 -14.88 -9.34
C VAL A 106 1.44 -15.17 -10.73
N VAL A 107 1.60 -16.45 -11.09
CA VAL A 107 2.09 -16.85 -12.42
C VAL A 107 1.16 -16.31 -13.51
N ASP A 108 -0.15 -16.50 -13.38
CA ASP A 108 -1.12 -16.07 -14.39
C ASP A 108 -1.12 -14.54 -14.59
N VAL A 109 -0.93 -13.78 -13.51
CA VAL A 109 -0.81 -12.31 -13.57
C VAL A 109 0.50 -11.90 -14.25
N LEU A 110 1.62 -12.53 -13.92
CA LEU A 110 2.92 -12.23 -14.54
C LEU A 110 2.93 -12.59 -16.03
N ASP A 111 2.32 -13.73 -16.40
CA ASP A 111 2.18 -14.16 -17.80
C ASP A 111 1.33 -13.17 -18.60
N TRP A 112 0.21 -12.71 -18.02
CA TRP A 112 -0.63 -11.68 -18.63
C TRP A 112 0.13 -10.36 -18.80
N CYS A 113 0.78 -9.87 -17.74
CA CYS A 113 1.50 -8.60 -17.79
C CYS A 113 2.67 -8.66 -18.78
N THR A 114 3.38 -9.79 -18.85
CA THR A 114 4.48 -9.99 -19.82
C THR A 114 3.98 -9.92 -21.25
N ARG A 115 2.87 -10.61 -21.57
CA ARG A 115 2.30 -10.64 -22.91
C ARG A 115 1.82 -9.25 -23.37
N GLU A 116 1.16 -8.53 -22.48
CA GLU A 116 0.58 -7.20 -22.77
C GLU A 116 1.56 -6.03 -22.53
N ARG A 117 2.81 -6.31 -22.11
CA ARG A 117 3.83 -5.31 -21.75
C ARG A 117 3.36 -4.33 -20.66
N ILE A 118 2.76 -4.87 -19.61
CA ILE A 118 2.31 -4.14 -18.42
C ILE A 118 3.40 -4.27 -17.34
N SER A 119 3.79 -3.15 -16.74
CA SER A 119 4.74 -3.13 -15.63
C SER A 119 4.11 -3.71 -14.36
N VAL A 120 4.85 -4.52 -13.61
CA VAL A 120 4.37 -5.11 -12.35
C VAL A 120 5.15 -4.54 -11.17
N ILE A 121 4.43 -4.01 -10.18
CA ILE A 121 4.99 -3.49 -8.94
C ILE A 121 4.61 -4.44 -7.80
N PRO A 122 5.56 -5.21 -7.25
CA PRO A 122 5.28 -6.06 -6.09
C PRO A 122 5.00 -5.20 -4.86
N TYR A 123 3.99 -5.59 -4.09
CA TYR A 123 3.53 -4.82 -2.94
C TYR A 123 3.23 -5.75 -1.75
N GLY A 124 3.74 -5.36 -0.59
CA GLY A 124 3.47 -6.03 0.69
C GLY A 124 2.75 -5.09 1.65
N GLY A 125 3.41 -4.68 2.74
CA GLY A 125 2.81 -3.77 3.72
C GLY A 125 2.69 -2.31 3.27
N GLY A 126 3.28 -1.93 2.12
CA GLY A 126 3.30 -0.54 1.64
C GLY A 126 4.24 0.40 2.38
N SER A 127 5.08 -0.11 3.28
CA SER A 127 5.94 0.67 4.19
C SER A 127 7.25 1.19 3.56
N SER A 128 7.40 1.11 2.24
CA SER A 128 8.63 1.58 1.56
C SER A 128 8.88 3.06 1.85
N VAL A 129 10.11 3.43 2.23
CA VAL A 129 10.52 4.83 2.41
C VAL A 129 11.46 5.34 1.33
N VAL A 130 11.64 4.54 0.28
CA VAL A 130 12.53 4.84 -0.85
C VAL A 130 11.77 5.07 -2.15
N GLY A 131 10.44 4.89 -2.17
CA GLY A 131 9.59 5.07 -3.35
C GLY A 131 9.56 3.86 -4.28
N GLY A 132 9.91 2.69 -3.76
CA GLY A 132 9.98 1.46 -4.57
C GLY A 132 8.64 0.91 -5.05
N VAL A 133 7.53 1.57 -4.70
CA VAL A 133 6.16 1.18 -5.10
C VAL A 133 5.47 2.24 -5.97
N GLU A 134 6.13 3.36 -6.25
CA GLU A 134 5.56 4.46 -7.06
C GLU A 134 5.83 4.21 -8.55
N PRO A 135 4.80 4.14 -9.43
CA PRO A 135 4.96 3.90 -10.87
C PRO A 135 5.49 5.14 -11.60
N ARG A 136 6.77 5.47 -11.44
CA ARG A 136 7.42 6.65 -12.06
C ARG A 136 7.82 6.40 -13.51
N PHE A 137 6.88 5.96 -14.33
CA PHE A 137 7.06 5.63 -15.74
C PHE A 137 5.71 5.72 -16.45
N ASP A 138 5.73 5.75 -17.79
CA ASP A 138 4.55 6.08 -18.60
C ASP A 138 3.73 4.84 -18.99
N GLU A 139 4.28 3.63 -18.85
CA GLU A 139 3.58 2.38 -19.18
C GLU A 139 2.45 2.06 -18.20
N PRO A 140 1.43 1.28 -18.61
CA PRO A 140 0.46 0.69 -17.70
C PRO A 140 1.14 -0.10 -16.57
N ALA A 141 0.62 0.05 -15.36
CA ALA A 141 1.16 -0.60 -14.17
C ALA A 141 0.09 -1.39 -13.40
N VAL A 142 0.44 -2.61 -13.04
CA VAL A 142 -0.30 -3.43 -12.07
C VAL A 142 0.48 -3.46 -10.77
N THR A 143 -0.17 -3.12 -9.66
CA THR A 143 0.35 -3.44 -8.33
C THR A 143 -0.06 -4.87 -7.97
N LEU A 144 0.92 -5.73 -7.72
CA LEU A 144 0.70 -7.09 -7.22
C LEU A 144 0.75 -7.07 -5.69
N ASP A 145 -0.41 -6.91 -5.05
CA ASP A 145 -0.56 -6.88 -3.60
C ASP A 145 -0.60 -8.30 -3.04
N LEU A 146 0.53 -8.73 -2.50
CA LEU A 146 0.72 -10.08 -1.95
C LEU A 146 0.01 -10.28 -0.61
N GLY A 147 -0.67 -9.27 -0.06
CA GLY A 147 -1.24 -9.31 1.30
C GLY A 147 -2.24 -10.45 1.58
N ALA A 148 -2.81 -11.07 0.55
CA ALA A 148 -3.67 -12.26 0.66
C ALA A 148 -2.90 -13.60 0.71
N LEU A 149 -1.61 -13.60 0.38
CA LEU A 149 -0.69 -14.73 0.51
C LEU A 149 0.03 -14.62 1.86
N ASP A 150 -0.67 -14.82 2.98
CA ASP A 150 -0.14 -14.60 4.33
C ASP A 150 -0.05 -15.84 5.25
N ALA A 151 -0.23 -17.04 4.68
CA ALA A 151 -0.21 -18.28 5.44
C ALA A 151 1.21 -18.74 5.82
N VAL A 152 1.34 -19.34 7.01
CA VAL A 152 2.46 -20.20 7.37
C VAL A 152 2.18 -21.60 6.82
N LEU A 153 3.02 -22.08 5.91
CA LEU A 153 2.81 -23.33 5.19
C LEU A 153 3.48 -24.52 5.88
N ASP A 154 4.61 -24.28 6.55
CA ASP A 154 5.37 -25.33 7.23
C ASP A 154 6.30 -24.75 8.30
N ILE A 155 6.58 -25.51 9.35
CA ILE A 155 7.55 -25.19 10.41
C ILE A 155 8.42 -26.41 10.66
N ASP A 156 9.69 -26.31 10.25
CA ASP A 156 10.70 -27.32 10.54
C ASP A 156 11.41 -26.98 11.86
N ARG A 157 11.09 -27.75 12.89
CA ARG A 157 11.67 -27.58 14.23
C ARG A 157 13.11 -28.06 14.34
N VAL A 158 13.53 -28.99 13.48
CA VAL A 158 14.90 -29.51 13.48
C VAL A 158 15.84 -28.44 12.94
N SER A 159 15.49 -27.84 11.80
CA SER A 159 16.29 -26.77 11.20
C SER A 159 16.00 -25.37 11.74
N ARG A 160 14.93 -25.21 12.53
CA ARG A 160 14.43 -23.91 13.05
C ARG A 160 14.07 -22.95 11.90
N ALA A 161 13.45 -23.48 10.86
CA ALA A 161 12.99 -22.73 9.69
C ALA A 161 11.47 -22.78 9.56
N ALA A 162 10.89 -21.77 8.92
CA ALA A 162 9.47 -21.73 8.58
C ALA A 162 9.30 -21.35 7.11
N ARG A 163 8.40 -22.04 6.41
CA ARG A 163 7.98 -21.69 5.06
C ARG A 163 6.71 -20.87 5.16
N ILE A 164 6.78 -19.60 4.76
CA ILE A 164 5.71 -18.61 4.93
C ILE A 164 5.48 -17.92 3.60
N GLN A 165 4.22 -17.67 3.26
CA GLN A 165 3.88 -16.88 2.08
C GLN A 165 4.30 -15.41 2.24
N ALA A 166 4.63 -14.77 1.11
CA ALA A 166 5.34 -13.49 1.07
C ALA A 166 4.54 -12.27 1.59
N GLY A 167 3.22 -12.38 1.69
CA GLY A 167 2.32 -11.34 2.19
C GLY A 167 2.20 -11.27 3.71
N ALA A 168 2.79 -12.23 4.44
CA ALA A 168 2.66 -12.31 5.89
C ALA A 168 3.26 -11.08 6.59
N LEU A 169 2.40 -10.32 7.28
CA LEU A 169 2.84 -9.20 8.12
C LEU A 169 3.52 -9.73 9.39
N GLY A 170 4.58 -9.05 9.84
CA GLY A 170 5.39 -9.48 10.98
C GLY A 170 4.62 -9.70 12.29
N ARG A 171 3.48 -9.03 12.52
CA ARG A 171 2.60 -9.32 13.66
C ARG A 171 1.85 -10.64 13.50
N ARG A 172 1.34 -10.94 12.29
CA ARG A 172 0.58 -12.16 12.00
C ARG A 172 1.47 -13.40 11.96
N SER A 173 2.66 -13.31 11.36
CA SER A 173 3.60 -14.45 11.31
C SER A 173 4.09 -14.86 12.70
N LYS A 174 4.40 -13.90 13.58
CA LYS A 174 4.80 -14.18 14.96
C LYS A 174 3.73 -14.92 15.76
N THR A 175 2.45 -14.52 15.65
CA THR A 175 1.36 -15.17 16.38
C THR A 175 1.12 -16.61 15.91
N SER A 176 1.20 -16.87 14.60
CA SER A 176 1.00 -18.22 14.05
C SER A 176 2.15 -19.17 14.40
N CYS A 177 3.40 -18.70 14.32
CA CYS A 177 4.55 -19.51 14.73
C CYS A 177 4.58 -19.74 16.26
N ALA A 178 4.16 -18.77 17.08
CA ALA A 178 4.17 -18.88 18.54
C ALA A 178 3.20 -19.94 19.10
N HIS A 179 2.07 -20.21 18.43
CA HIS A 179 1.15 -21.28 18.82
C HIS A 179 1.64 -22.68 18.42
N THR A 180 2.68 -22.74 17.61
CA THR A 180 3.29 -24.00 17.24
C THR A 180 4.46 -24.32 18.16
N ILE A 181 5.23 -23.35 18.69
CA ILE A 181 6.45 -23.65 19.47
C ILE A 181 6.15 -24.34 20.80
#